data_AF-A0A2J0N388-F1
#
_entry.id   AF-A0A2J0N388-F1
#
_cell.length_a   1.000
_cell.length_b   1.000
_cell.length_c   1.000
_cell.angle_alpha   90.00
_cell.angle_beta   90.00
_cell.angle_gamma   90.00
#
_symmetry.space_group_name_H-M   'P 1'
#
loop_
_entity.id
_entity.type
_entity.pdbx_description
1 polymer ?
#
loop_
_entity_poly.entity_id
_entity_poly.type
_entity_poly.pdbx_seq_one_letter_code
_entity_poly.pdbx_strand_id
1 'polypeptide(L)' 'EYVAVADKEALQGFKMLTEMEGIIPALESSHAIYYAVKKLAPKISKDKIIAVCLSGRGDKDIDIIRGCKL' A
#
# COMPACT_ATOMS: atom_id res chain seq x y z
N GLU A 1 -6.88 13.10 9.73
CA GLU A 1 -7.90 13.17 8.66
C GLU A 1 -8.19 11.75 8.19
N TYR A 2 -9.43 11.45 7.82
CA TYR A 2 -9.77 10.18 7.18
C TYR A 2 -9.83 10.39 5.66
N VAL A 3 -9.21 9.48 4.93
CA VAL A 3 -9.07 9.56 3.47
C VAL A 3 -9.45 8.23 2.85
N ALA A 4 -10.04 8.28 1.66
CA ALA A 4 -10.36 7.09 0.88
C ALA A 4 -9.25 6.83 -0.15
N VAL A 5 -8.97 5.55 -0.37
CA VAL A 5 -8.11 5.02 -1.44
C VAL A 5 -8.93 3.98 -2.18
N ALA A 6 -8.94 4.02 -3.51
CA ALA A 6 -9.70 3.06 -4.30
C ALA A 6 -8.97 1.71 -4.41
N ASP A 7 -9.70 0.62 -4.67
CA ASP A 7 -9.10 -0.72 -4.78
C ASP A 7 -7.95 -0.80 -5.79
N LYS A 8 -8.08 -0.14 -6.95
CA LYS A 8 -7.02 -0.07 -7.97
C LYS A 8 -5.76 0.63 -7.45
N GLU A 9 -5.93 1.63 -6.61
CA GLU A 9 -4.82 2.34 -5.98
C GLU A 9 -4.18 1.46 -4.90
N ALA A 10 -4.97 0.74 -4.11
CA ALA A 10 -4.47 -0.23 -3.14
C ALA A 10 -3.66 -1.35 -3.82
N LEU A 11 -4.10 -1.86 -4.97
CA LEU A 11 -3.34 -2.83 -5.77
C LEU A 11 -1.98 -2.28 -6.21
N GLN A 12 -1.88 -0.99 -6.55
CA GLN A 12 -0.60 -0.36 -6.82
C GLN A 12 0.26 -0.26 -5.55
N GLY A 13 -0.34 0.05 -4.40
CA GLY A 13 0.31 0.01 -3.10
C GLY A 13 0.91 -1.35 -2.77
N PHE A 14 0.13 -2.42 -2.98
CA PHE A 14 0.55 -3.81 -2.81
C PHE A 14 1.77 -4.12 -3.67
N LYS A 15 1.68 -3.80 -4.97
CA LYS A 15 2.75 -4.05 -5.93
C LYS A 15 4.04 -3.32 -5.57
N MET A 16 3.94 -2.03 -5.23
CA MET A 16 5.12 -1.23 -4.84
C MET A 16 5.85 -1.84 -3.65
N LEU A 17 5.13 -2.17 -2.57
CA LEU A 17 5.79 -2.70 -1.38
C LEU A 17 6.40 -4.09 -1.63
N THR A 18 5.73 -4.91 -2.44
CA THR A 18 6.22 -6.23 -2.82
C THR A 18 7.47 -6.14 -3.69
N GLU A 19 7.48 -5.29 -4.71
CA GLU A 19 8.60 -5.17 -5.66
C GLU A 19 9.80 -4.42 -5.07
N MET A 20 9.56 -3.41 -4.23
CA MET A 20 10.63 -2.57 -3.68
C MET A 20 11.27 -3.17 -2.42
N GLU A 21 10.46 -3.73 -1.54
CA GLU A 21 10.90 -4.18 -0.21
C GLU A 21 10.80 -5.69 0.00
N GLY A 22 10.23 -6.43 -0.96
CA GLY A 22 10.02 -7.88 -0.84
C GLY A 22 8.97 -8.27 0.23
N ILE A 23 8.17 -7.31 0.69
CA ILE A 23 7.11 -7.54 1.68
C ILE A 23 5.79 -7.68 0.95
N ILE A 24 5.06 -8.77 1.23
CA ILE A 24 3.72 -9.02 0.69
C ILE A 24 2.68 -8.54 1.72
N PRO A 25 2.15 -7.30 1.62
CA PRO A 25 1.20 -6.77 2.60
C PRO A 25 -0.20 -7.34 2.38
N ALA A 26 -1.01 -7.32 3.44
CA ALA A 26 -2.46 -7.46 3.30
C ALA A 26 -3.05 -6.35 2.41
N LEU A 27 -4.16 -6.61 1.72
CA LEU A 27 -4.81 -5.61 0.86
C LEU A 27 -5.27 -4.37 1.64
N GLU A 28 -5.70 -4.52 2.88
CA GLU A 28 -6.08 -3.40 3.75
C GLU A 28 -4.89 -2.49 4.05
N SER A 29 -3.72 -3.08 4.34
CA SER A 29 -2.48 -2.33 4.56
C SER A 29 -1.99 -1.64 3.28
N SER A 30 -2.27 -2.23 2.12
CA SER A 30 -1.87 -1.70 0.82
C SER A 30 -2.53 -0.35 0.50
N HIS A 31 -3.73 -0.09 1.04
CA HIS A 31 -4.38 1.22 0.97
C HIS A 31 -3.52 2.31 1.65
N ALA A 32 -3.02 2.01 2.85
CA ALA A 32 -2.19 2.94 3.61
C ALA A 32 -0.85 3.20 2.92
N ILE A 33 -0.25 2.16 2.32
CA ILE A 33 0.99 2.29 1.56
C ILE A 33 0.82 3.21 0.35
N TYR A 34 -0.22 2.98 -0.46
CA TYR A 34 -0.46 3.84 -1.62
C TYR A 34 -0.67 5.29 -1.19
N TYR A 35 -1.49 5.53 -0.18
CA TYR A 35 -1.71 6.89 0.32
C TYR A 35 -0.41 7.53 0.81
N ALA A 36 0.35 6.83 1.64
CA ALA A 36 1.62 7.31 2.20
C ALA A 36 2.60 7.70 1.09
N VAL A 37 2.81 6.81 0.11
CA VAL A 37 3.84 6.99 -0.94
C VAL A 37 3.38 7.95 -2.05
N LYS A 38 2.15 7.82 -2.55
CA LYS A 38 1.69 8.57 -3.73
C LYS A 38 0.97 9.86 -3.41
N LYS A 39 0.33 9.98 -2.23
CA LYS A 39 -0.51 11.15 -1.91
C LYS A 39 0.06 12.01 -0.80
N LEU A 40 0.69 11.44 0.23
CA LEU A 40 1.20 12.18 1.38
C LEU A 40 2.67 12.56 1.24
N ALA A 41 3.57 11.59 0.97
CA ALA A 41 5.00 11.84 0.88
C ALA A 41 5.40 12.98 -0.09
N PRO A 42 4.78 13.14 -1.29
CA PRO A 42 5.13 14.24 -2.19
C PRO A 42 4.74 15.63 -1.67
N LYS A 43 3.87 15.71 -0.65
CA LYS A 43 3.34 16.96 -0.09
C LYS A 43 4.06 17.41 1.18
N ILE A 44 4.95 16.60 1.72
CA ILE A 44 5.70 16.91 2.94
C ILE A 44 7.19 17.00 2.63
N SER A 45 7.94 17.66 3.51
CA SER A 45 9.39 17.79 3.35
C SER A 45 10.09 16.45 3.58
N LYS A 46 11.24 16.26 2.91
CA LYS A 46 12.01 15.01 2.91
C LYS A 46 12.63 14.65 4.27
N ASP A 47 12.71 15.59 5.21
CA ASP A 47 13.16 15.36 6.60
C ASP A 47 12.06 14.72 7.48
N LYS A 48 10.82 14.64 7.00
CA LYS A 48 9.71 14.06 7.77
C LYS A 48 9.68 12.55 7.63
N ILE A 49 9.34 11.89 8.73
CA ILE A 49 9.18 10.43 8.82
C ILE A 49 7.69 10.11 8.79
N ILE A 50 7.29 9.18 7.91
CA ILE A 50 5.94 8.61 7.88
C ILE A 50 6.01 7.20 8.46
N ALA A 51 5.26 6.96 9.53
CA ALA A 51 5.08 5.61 10.08
C ALA A 51 3.79 5.00 9.52
N VAL A 52 3.89 3.80 8.96
CA VAL A 52 2.73 3.06 8.41
C VAL A 52 2.56 1.76 9.17
N CYS A 53 1.35 1.48 9.64
CA CYS A 53 1.02 0.21 10.26
C CYS A 53 0.71 -0.85 9.19
N LEU A 54 1.49 -1.94 9.17
CA LEU A 54 1.19 -3.13 8.38
C LEU A 54 0.43 -4.11 9.27
N SER A 55 -0.90 -4.08 9.18
CA SER A 55 -1.81 -4.82 10.05
C SER A 55 -1.78 -6.33 9.83
N GLY A 56 -1.32 -6.80 8.66
CA GLY A 56 -1.34 -8.21 8.31
C GLY A 56 -0.49 -8.57 7.09
N ARG A 57 -0.36 -9.89 6.89
CA ARG A 57 0.34 -10.54 5.77
C ARG A 57 -0.61 -10.76 4.59
N GLY A 58 -0.12 -10.57 3.37
CA GLY A 58 -0.91 -10.73 2.14
C GLY A 58 -1.03 -12.17 1.62
N ASP A 59 -0.48 -13.15 2.34
CA ASP A 59 -0.57 -14.58 1.96
C ASP A 59 -2.03 -15.02 1.69
N LYS A 60 -2.99 -14.48 2.46
CA LYS A 60 -4.43 -14.79 2.32
C LYS A 60 -5.07 -14.14 1.09
N ASP A 61 -4.48 -13.08 0.57
CA ASP A 61 -5.05 -12.25 -0.49
C ASP A 61 -4.52 -12.64 -1.88
N ILE A 62 -3.56 -13.56 -1.95
CA ILE A 62 -2.90 -13.96 -3.20
C ILE A 62 -3.90 -14.39 -4.27
N ASP A 63 -4.93 -15.15 -3.91
CA ASP A 63 -5.91 -15.63 -4.89
C ASP A 63 -6.80 -14.50 -5.42
N ILE A 64 -7.11 -13.50 -4.58
CA ILE A 64 -7.84 -12.30 -4.98
C ILE A 64 -7.00 -11.48 -5.96
N ILE A 65 -5.71 -11.32 -5.64
CA ILE A 65 -4.77 -10.52 -6.41
C ILE A 65 -4.44 -11.17 -7.75
N ARG A 66 -4.32 -12.50 -7.81
CA ARG A 66 -4.10 -13.25 -9.06
C ARG A 66 -5.19 -13.01 -10.12
N GLY A 67 -6.42 -12.77 -9.68
CA GLY A 67 -7.54 -12.41 -10.59
C GLY A 67 -7.52 -10.95 -11.06
N CYS A 68 -6.69 -10.11 -10.45
CA CYS A 68 -6.62 -8.68 -10.74
C CYS A 68 -5.47 -8.36 -11.71
N LYS A 69 -5.69 -7.42 -12.63
CA LYS A 69 -4.60 -6.87 -13.45
C LYS A 69 -3.80 -5.84 -12.63
N LEU A 70 -2.60 -6.22 -12.20
CA LEU A 70 -1.58 -5.38 -11.53
C LEU A 70 -0.73 -4.56 -12.51
#